data_AF-A0A9P5ZEQ9-F1
#
_entry.id   AF-A0A9P5ZEQ9-F1
#
_cell.length_a   1.000
_cell.length_b   1.000
_cell.length_c   1.000
_cell.angle_alpha   90.00
_cell.angle_beta   90.00
_cell.angle_gamma   90.00
#
_symmetry.space_group_name_H-M   'P 1'
#
loop_
_entity.id
_entity.type
_entity.pdbx_description
1 polymer ?
#
loop_
_entity_poly.entity_id
_entity_poly.type
_entity_poly.pdbx_seq_one_letter_code
_entity_poly.pdbx_strand_id
1 'polypeptide(L)'
;MYPLAIISKVLDMLGPRVLMGYNIGCSFQSTVASSSLVSRARDQGLRLCVNTFHGTGLEDLETLECVFSVSNQLVNVAWYASAFQHQLFIDNFFCQWDEDKYQNLGVMLYNNYKQALDIINTDFIALQEAMNFLNIQEEDFAWWQNKEIEYVSQLSTESEENLLHITYVEMLQKLHNNE
;
A
#
# COMPACT_ATOMS: atom_id res chain seq x y z
N MET A 1 13.23 -15.16 0.94
CA MET A 1 12.23 -14.11 0.65
C MET A 1 11.45 -13.82 1.93
N TYR A 2 11.88 -12.81 2.68
CA TYR A 2 11.33 -12.44 4.00
C TYR A 2 9.80 -12.28 4.06
N PRO A 3 9.14 -11.72 3.04
CA PRO A 3 7.69 -11.49 3.10
C PRO A 3 6.83 -12.75 3.30
N LEU A 4 7.20 -13.89 2.71
CA LEU A 4 6.43 -15.15 2.88
C LEU A 4 6.60 -15.73 4.30
N ALA A 5 7.81 -15.66 4.86
CA ALA A 5 8.04 -16.08 6.25
C ALA A 5 7.25 -15.20 7.23
N ILE A 6 7.15 -13.91 6.94
CA ILE A 6 6.37 -12.95 7.72
C ILE A 6 4.88 -13.23 7.61
N ILE A 7 4.34 -13.50 6.41
CA ILE A 7 2.95 -13.96 6.27
C ILE A 7 2.70 -15.23 7.09
N SER A 8 3.59 -16.22 7.02
CA SER A 8 3.42 -17.44 7.83
C SER A 8 3.29 -17.12 9.31
N LYS A 9 4.17 -16.25 9.83
CA LYS A 9 4.18 -15.83 11.22
C LYS A 9 2.95 -15.01 11.59
N VAL A 10 2.50 -14.10 10.72
CA VAL A 10 1.28 -13.32 10.90
C VAL A 10 0.06 -14.24 11.00
N LEU A 11 -0.04 -15.25 10.15
CA LEU A 11 -1.09 -16.28 10.20
C LEU A 11 -0.99 -17.16 11.46
N ASP A 12 0.18 -17.27 12.10
CA ASP A 12 0.36 -17.96 13.39
C ASP A 12 -0.11 -17.08 14.56
N MET A 13 0.21 -15.79 14.52
CA MET A 13 0.07 -14.88 15.66
C MET A 13 -1.30 -14.18 15.72
N LEU A 14 -1.79 -13.68 14.58
CA LEU A 14 -3.01 -12.87 14.51
C LEU A 14 -4.27 -13.69 14.18
N GLY A 15 -4.09 -14.89 13.62
CA GLY A 15 -5.19 -15.81 13.30
C GLY A 15 -5.99 -15.39 12.05
N PRO A 16 -7.28 -15.74 11.97
CA PRO A 16 -8.07 -15.55 10.75
C PRO A 16 -8.50 -14.10 10.51
N ARG A 17 -8.75 -13.78 9.24
CA ARG A 17 -9.25 -12.51 8.67
C ARG A 17 -8.29 -11.33 8.83
N VAL A 18 -7.00 -11.61 8.69
CA VAL A 18 -5.98 -10.56 8.63
C VAL A 18 -6.10 -9.80 7.31
N LEU A 19 -6.22 -8.47 7.41
CA LEU A 19 -6.00 -7.55 6.32
C LEU A 19 -4.60 -6.97 6.45
N MET A 20 -3.83 -7.00 5.38
CA MET A 20 -2.44 -6.52 5.38
C MET A 20 -2.24 -5.58 4.20
N GLY A 21 -1.82 -4.36 4.49
CA GLY A 21 -1.51 -3.37 3.46
C GLY A 21 -0.17 -3.64 2.80
N TYR A 22 -0.12 -3.61 1.47
CA TYR A 22 1.12 -3.66 0.72
C TYR A 22 0.91 -3.02 -0.63
N ASN A 23 1.78 -2.08 -1.03
CA ASN A 23 1.68 -1.36 -2.30
C ASN A 23 1.70 -2.28 -3.54
N ILE A 24 2.38 -3.42 -3.46
CA ILE A 24 2.35 -4.49 -4.46
C ILE A 24 1.42 -5.65 -4.07
N GLY A 25 0.45 -5.41 -3.19
CA GLY A 25 -0.44 -6.40 -2.61
C GLY A 25 -1.10 -7.33 -3.64
N CYS A 26 -1.52 -6.80 -4.79
CA CYS A 26 -2.07 -7.59 -5.89
C CYS A 26 -1.05 -8.60 -6.46
N SER A 27 0.16 -8.15 -6.76
CA SER A 27 1.25 -9.02 -7.25
C SER A 27 1.72 -9.99 -6.17
N PHE A 28 1.83 -9.51 -4.93
CA PHE A 28 2.25 -10.32 -3.80
C PHE A 28 1.22 -11.38 -3.42
N GLN A 29 -0.09 -11.11 -3.61
CA GLN A 29 -1.14 -12.10 -3.45
C GLN A 29 -0.97 -13.27 -4.43
N SER A 30 -0.56 -12.98 -5.67
CA SER A 30 -0.20 -14.02 -6.64
C SER A 30 1.01 -14.85 -6.19
N THR A 31 2.00 -14.21 -5.56
CA THR A 31 3.14 -14.89 -4.92
C THR A 31 2.71 -15.78 -3.76
N VAL A 32 1.81 -15.32 -2.89
CA VAL A 32 1.26 -16.12 -1.79
C VAL A 32 0.48 -17.32 -2.34
N ALA A 33 -0.32 -17.11 -3.39
CA ALA A 33 -1.12 -18.14 -4.02
C ALA A 33 -0.28 -19.24 -4.71
N SER A 34 0.93 -18.91 -5.17
CA SER A 34 1.88 -19.88 -5.75
C SER A 34 2.81 -20.53 -4.71
N SER A 35 2.74 -20.10 -3.45
CA SER A 35 3.57 -20.62 -2.36
C SER A 35 2.91 -21.78 -1.59
N SER A 36 3.68 -22.40 -0.69
CA SER A 36 3.18 -23.41 0.25
C SER A 36 2.15 -22.88 1.25
N LEU A 37 1.94 -21.55 1.33
CA LEU A 37 1.01 -20.91 2.27
C LEU A 37 -0.41 -20.78 1.70
N VAL A 38 -0.67 -21.14 0.43
CA VAL A 38 -1.96 -20.88 -0.24
C VAL A 38 -3.17 -21.46 0.48
N SER A 39 -3.11 -22.71 0.95
CA SER A 39 -4.22 -23.35 1.69
C SER A 39 -4.50 -22.59 2.97
N ARG A 40 -3.45 -22.37 3.75
CA ARG A 40 -3.52 -21.65 5.03
C ARG A 40 -4.02 -20.22 4.87
N ALA A 41 -3.50 -19.47 3.91
CA ALA A 41 -3.91 -18.11 3.62
C ALA A 41 -5.39 -18.03 3.21
N ARG A 42 -5.87 -19.01 2.44
CA ARG A 42 -7.29 -19.11 2.06
C ARG A 42 -8.18 -19.49 3.25
N ASP A 43 -7.80 -20.51 4.01
CA ASP A 43 -8.58 -21.02 5.15
C ASP A 43 -8.72 -19.97 6.26
N GLN A 44 -7.64 -19.21 6.49
CA GLN A 44 -7.65 -18.10 7.42
C GLN A 44 -8.22 -16.81 6.81
N GLY A 45 -8.49 -16.73 5.51
CA GLY A 45 -9.08 -15.55 4.88
C GLY A 45 -8.16 -14.32 4.88
N LEU A 46 -6.86 -14.51 4.65
CA LEU A 46 -5.89 -13.44 4.47
C LEU A 46 -6.27 -12.58 3.26
N ARG A 47 -6.21 -11.26 3.42
CA ARG A 47 -6.43 -10.29 2.35
C ARG A 47 -5.28 -9.29 2.29
N LEU A 48 -4.72 -9.09 1.12
CA LEU A 48 -3.74 -8.05 0.85
C LEU A 48 -4.44 -6.85 0.22
N CYS A 49 -4.25 -5.66 0.78
CA CYS A 49 -4.82 -4.43 0.26
C CYS A 49 -3.72 -3.55 -0.34
N VAL A 50 -3.99 -2.93 -1.47
CA VAL A 50 -3.18 -1.84 -2.03
C VAL A 50 -3.82 -0.53 -1.62
N ASN A 51 -3.03 0.52 -1.38
CA ASN A 51 -3.46 1.86 -0.90
C ASN A 51 -4.29 2.65 -1.94
N THR A 52 -5.15 2.00 -2.72
CA THR A 52 -5.87 2.64 -3.83
C THR A 52 -7.38 2.66 -3.61
N PHE A 53 -7.92 1.92 -2.63
CA PHE A 53 -9.36 1.84 -2.46
C PHE A 53 -9.74 1.84 -0.98
N HIS A 54 -10.46 2.91 -0.58
CA HIS A 54 -11.24 3.09 0.64
C HIS A 54 -10.92 2.16 1.83
N GLY A 55 -10.43 2.72 2.94
CA GLY A 55 -10.63 2.06 4.23
C GLY A 55 -9.65 2.36 5.36
N THR A 56 -8.59 3.11 5.12
CA THR A 56 -7.52 3.29 6.14
C THR A 56 -7.42 4.70 6.69
N GLY A 57 -8.25 5.62 6.17
CA GLY A 57 -8.30 7.01 6.61
C GLY A 57 -6.99 7.72 6.30
N LEU A 58 -6.30 8.18 7.35
CA LEU A 58 -5.03 8.92 7.26
C LEU A 58 -3.79 8.03 7.26
N GLU A 59 -3.95 6.72 7.39
CA GLU A 59 -2.82 5.78 7.34
C GLU A 59 -2.62 5.27 5.92
N ASP A 60 -1.43 5.50 5.37
CA ASP A 60 -1.06 5.12 4.01
C ASP A 60 -0.76 3.61 3.86
N LEU A 61 -0.77 2.83 4.95
CA LEU A 61 -0.43 1.39 4.97
C LEU A 61 0.88 1.03 4.23
N GLU A 62 1.74 2.01 3.93
CA GLU A 62 3.02 1.81 3.23
C GLU A 62 4.10 1.24 4.16
N THR A 63 3.79 1.16 5.45
CA THR A 63 4.71 0.72 6.51
C THR A 63 5.38 -0.62 6.17
N LEU A 64 4.67 -1.56 5.56
CA LEU A 64 5.23 -2.88 5.22
C LEU A 64 6.23 -2.84 4.08
N GLU A 65 6.06 -1.97 3.09
CA GLU A 65 7.06 -1.74 2.07
C GLU A 65 8.33 -1.13 2.67
N CYS A 66 8.17 -0.09 3.50
CA CYS A 66 9.28 0.54 4.21
C CYS A 66 10.07 -0.48 5.02
N VAL A 67 9.38 -1.37 5.75
CA VAL A 67 10.00 -2.44 6.55
C VAL A 67 10.82 -3.39 5.68
N PHE A 68 10.23 -3.89 4.60
CA PHE A 68 10.94 -4.83 3.74
C PHE A 68 12.12 -4.18 3.04
N SER A 69 11.99 -2.92 2.62
CA SER A 69 13.07 -2.14 2.04
C SER A 69 14.22 -1.96 3.04
N VAL A 70 13.93 -1.50 4.26
CA VAL A 70 14.94 -1.31 5.31
C VAL A 70 15.57 -2.65 5.73
N SER A 71 14.81 -3.75 5.74
CA SER A 71 15.33 -5.09 6.06
C SER A 71 16.42 -5.56 5.10
N ASN A 72 16.50 -5.02 3.88
CA ASN A 72 17.59 -5.31 2.95
C ASN A 72 18.97 -4.89 3.48
N GLN A 73 19.03 -3.96 4.44
CA GLN A 73 20.29 -3.58 5.11
C GLN A 73 20.92 -4.76 5.85
N LEU A 74 20.13 -5.74 6.28
CA LEU A 74 20.63 -6.96 6.93
C LEU A 74 21.42 -7.86 5.99
N VAL A 75 21.22 -7.74 4.67
CA VAL A 75 21.82 -8.66 3.68
C VAL A 75 23.34 -8.73 3.88
N ASN A 76 24.02 -7.59 4.06
CA ASN A 76 25.48 -7.57 4.21
C ASN A 76 25.98 -8.34 5.45
N VAL A 77 25.24 -8.26 6.55
CA VAL A 77 25.62 -8.91 7.83
C VAL A 77 25.21 -10.39 7.82
N ALA A 78 24.10 -10.70 7.15
CA ALA A 78 23.49 -12.02 7.19
C ALA A 78 24.02 -12.97 6.10
N TRP A 79 24.54 -12.45 4.98
CA TRP A 79 24.94 -13.27 3.80
C TRP A 79 26.06 -14.26 4.10
N TYR A 80 27.06 -13.86 4.88
CA TYR A 80 28.18 -14.74 5.26
C TYR A 80 28.00 -15.40 6.64
N ALA A 81 26.84 -15.21 7.26
CA ALA A 81 26.55 -15.73 8.58
C ALA A 81 26.16 -17.22 8.50
N SER A 82 26.40 -17.96 9.59
CA SER A 82 25.84 -19.31 9.72
C SER A 82 24.30 -19.27 9.68
N ALA A 83 23.65 -20.40 9.37
CA ALA A 83 22.19 -20.47 9.33
C ALA A 83 21.52 -20.00 10.63
N PHE A 84 22.12 -20.31 11.78
CA PHE A 84 21.66 -19.84 13.09
C PHE A 84 21.77 -18.32 13.24
N GLN A 85 22.94 -17.76 12.89
CA GLN A 85 23.18 -16.32 12.99
C GLN A 85 22.29 -15.53 12.00
N HIS A 86 22.06 -16.07 10.80
CA HIS A 86 21.15 -15.48 9.83
C HIS A 86 19.75 -15.30 10.44
N GLN A 87 19.20 -16.35 11.05
CA GLN A 87 17.91 -16.28 11.75
C GLN A 87 17.92 -15.29 12.92
N LEU A 88 18.99 -15.29 13.73
CA LEU A 88 19.14 -14.38 14.86
C LEU A 88 19.16 -12.90 14.42
N PHE A 89 19.86 -12.57 13.33
CA PHE A 89 19.92 -11.19 12.83
C PHE A 89 18.57 -10.69 12.33
N ILE A 90 17.81 -11.57 11.66
CA ILE A 90 16.45 -11.24 11.20
C ILE A 90 15.54 -11.00 12.40
N ASP A 91 15.56 -11.92 13.37
CA ASP A 91 14.73 -11.83 14.58
C ASP A 91 15.02 -10.54 15.36
N ASN A 92 16.31 -10.27 15.63
CA ASN A 92 16.71 -9.07 16.37
C ASN A 92 16.34 -7.78 15.64
N PHE A 93 16.43 -7.76 14.31
CA PHE A 93 16.00 -6.60 13.52
C PHE A 93 14.50 -6.34 13.65
N PHE A 94 13.67 -7.38 13.53
CA PHE A 94 12.22 -7.20 13.63
C PHE A 94 11.78 -6.88 15.06
N CYS A 95 12.45 -7.43 16.08
CA CYS A 95 12.23 -7.05 17.48
C CYS A 95 12.56 -5.58 17.72
N GLN A 96 13.73 -5.10 17.27
CA GLN A 96 14.10 -3.69 17.39
C GLN A 96 13.12 -2.78 16.64
N TRP A 97 12.72 -3.18 15.44
CA TRP A 97 11.78 -2.41 14.64
C TRP A 97 10.39 -2.31 15.32
N ASP A 98 9.92 -3.40 15.93
CA ASP A 98 8.67 -3.43 16.68
C ASP A 98 8.74 -2.51 17.91
N GLU A 99 9.85 -2.53 18.65
CA GLU A 99 10.09 -1.61 19.77
C GLU A 99 10.08 -0.15 19.31
N ASP A 100 10.81 0.18 18.24
CA ASP A 100 10.87 1.53 17.69
C ASP A 100 9.49 2.00 17.23
N LYS A 101 8.69 1.12 16.61
CA LYS A 101 7.30 1.44 16.26
C LYS A 101 6.45 1.66 17.49
N TYR A 102 6.52 0.76 18.47
CA TYR A 102 5.74 0.86 19.70
C TYR A 102 6.00 2.18 20.43
N GLN A 103 7.26 2.61 20.52
CA GLN A 103 7.61 3.92 21.10
C GLN A 103 7.01 5.10 20.34
N ASN A 104 6.92 5.01 19.01
CA ASN A 104 6.42 6.09 18.15
C ASN A 104 4.90 6.06 17.93
N LEU A 105 4.20 4.99 18.34
CA LEU A 105 2.74 4.83 18.14
C LEU A 105 1.95 6.03 18.69
N GLY A 106 2.30 6.51 19.88
CA GLY A 106 1.59 7.63 20.51
C GLY A 106 1.70 8.93 19.70
N VAL A 107 2.89 9.23 19.18
CA VAL A 107 3.14 10.41 18.35
C VAL A 107 2.41 10.28 17.01
N MET A 108 2.47 9.10 16.39
CA MET A 108 1.77 8.82 15.13
C MET A 108 0.26 9.02 15.28
N LEU A 109 -0.36 8.42 16.30
CA LEU A 109 -1.81 8.57 16.55
C LEU A 109 -2.21 10.02 16.83
N TYR A 110 -1.41 10.74 17.62
CA TYR A 110 -1.67 12.15 17.93
C TYR A 110 -1.59 13.05 16.70
N ASN A 111 -0.57 12.85 15.85
CA ASN A 111 -0.40 13.62 14.63
C ASN A 111 -1.53 13.32 13.63
N ASN A 112 -1.91 12.05 13.46
CA ASN A 112 -3.04 11.66 12.63
C ASN A 112 -4.34 12.29 13.12
N TYR A 113 -4.58 12.31 14.44
CA TYR A 113 -5.76 12.96 15.01
C TYR A 113 -5.80 14.46 14.73
N LYS A 114 -4.68 15.16 14.91
CA LYS A 114 -4.57 16.59 14.57
C LYS A 114 -4.84 16.85 13.09
N GLN A 115 -4.22 16.05 12.22
CA GLN A 115 -4.42 16.15 10.78
C GLN A 115 -5.88 15.94 10.40
N ALA A 116 -6.57 14.97 11.02
CA ALA A 116 -8.00 14.76 10.80
C ALA A 116 -8.83 16.00 11.16
N LEU A 117 -8.53 16.62 12.30
CA LEU A 117 -9.21 17.85 12.72
C LEU A 117 -8.92 19.01 11.74
N ASP A 118 -7.68 19.15 11.28
CA ASP A 118 -7.32 20.21 10.34
C ASP A 118 -8.02 20.03 8.99
N ILE A 119 -8.11 18.80 8.48
CA ILE A 119 -8.85 18.46 7.26
C ILE A 119 -10.34 18.80 7.41
N ILE A 120 -10.96 18.43 8.54
CA ILE A 120 -12.37 18.73 8.80
C ILE A 120 -12.61 20.23 8.89
N ASN A 121 -11.71 20.99 9.53
CA ASN A 121 -11.92 22.42 9.74
C ASN A 121 -11.54 23.27 8.53
N THR A 122 -10.58 22.83 7.72
CA THR A 122 -10.00 23.64 6.62
C THR A 122 -10.43 23.10 5.25
N ASP A 123 -10.14 21.83 4.97
CA ASP A 123 -10.32 21.25 3.64
C ASP A 123 -11.80 21.03 3.32
N PHE A 124 -12.63 20.74 4.33
CA PHE A 124 -14.08 20.63 4.14
C PHE A 124 -14.70 21.93 3.63
N ILE A 125 -14.23 23.09 4.11
CA ILE A 125 -14.74 24.39 3.67
C ILE A 125 -14.37 24.63 2.22
N ALA A 126 -13.09 24.41 1.86
CA ALA A 126 -12.62 24.55 0.49
C ALA A 126 -13.34 23.58 -0.47
N LEU A 127 -13.59 22.35 -0.02
CA LEU A 127 -14.37 21.36 -0.77
C LEU A 127 -15.81 21.85 -0.99
N GLN A 128 -16.47 22.36 0.05
CA GLN A 128 -17.84 22.84 -0.05
C GLN A 128 -17.96 24.06 -0.98
N GLU A 129 -17.01 24.98 -0.95
CA GLU A 129 -16.95 26.11 -1.89
C GLU A 129 -16.77 25.63 -3.34
N ALA A 130 -15.87 24.67 -3.57
CA ALA A 130 -15.65 24.08 -4.90
C ALA A 130 -16.89 23.32 -5.40
N MET A 131 -17.57 22.57 -4.52
CA MET A 131 -18.82 21.87 -4.83
C MET A 131 -19.91 22.85 -5.26
N ASN A 132 -20.06 23.96 -4.53
CA ASN A 132 -21.02 25.01 -4.87
C ASN A 132 -20.69 25.67 -6.21
N PHE A 133 -19.41 25.96 -6.47
CA PHE A 133 -18.97 26.58 -7.72
C PHE A 133 -19.18 25.69 -8.94
N LEU A 134 -18.89 24.39 -8.80
CA LEU A 134 -19.02 23.39 -9.87
C LEU A 134 -20.41 22.74 -9.94
N ASN A 135 -21.31 23.09 -9.01
CA ASN A 135 -22.65 22.51 -8.86
C ASN A 135 -22.63 20.97 -8.73
N ILE A 136 -21.69 20.46 -7.93
CA ILE A 136 -21.49 19.04 -7.64
C ILE A 136 -22.22 18.70 -6.34
N GLN A 137 -22.90 17.55 -6.29
CA GLN A 137 -23.53 17.01 -5.08
C GLN A 137 -22.68 15.88 -4.47
N GLU A 138 -22.92 15.54 -3.21
CA GLU A 138 -22.17 14.45 -2.56
C GLU A 138 -22.40 13.09 -3.24
N GLU A 139 -23.59 12.87 -3.84
CA GLU A 139 -23.92 11.65 -4.57
C GLU A 139 -23.07 11.47 -5.82
N ASP A 140 -22.56 12.56 -6.41
CA ASP A 140 -21.69 12.50 -7.58
C ASP A 140 -20.36 11.83 -7.25
N PHE A 141 -19.83 11.99 -6.03
CA PHE A 141 -18.60 11.32 -5.61
C PHE A 141 -18.76 9.80 -5.58
N ALA A 142 -19.87 9.31 -5.02
CA ALA A 142 -20.18 7.89 -5.00
C ALA A 142 -20.39 7.34 -6.42
N TRP A 143 -21.01 8.13 -7.31
CA TRP A 143 -21.16 7.76 -8.70
C TRP A 143 -19.82 7.71 -9.46
N TRP A 144 -18.96 8.72 -9.30
CA TRP A 144 -17.62 8.74 -9.89
C TRP A 144 -16.77 7.57 -9.43
N GLN A 145 -16.84 7.22 -8.16
CA GLN A 145 -16.12 6.06 -7.64
C GLN A 145 -16.58 4.76 -8.32
N ASN A 146 -17.89 4.55 -8.45
CA ASN A 146 -18.40 3.37 -9.15
C ASN A 146 -17.98 3.36 -10.62
N LYS A 147 -17.95 4.53 -11.27
CA LYS A 147 -17.45 4.69 -12.63
C LYS A 147 -15.96 4.39 -12.76
N GLU A 148 -15.16 4.83 -11.80
CA GLU A 148 -13.72 4.54 -11.74
C GLU A 148 -13.48 3.05 -11.55
N ILE A 149 -14.19 2.38 -10.63
CA ILE A 149 -14.11 0.93 -10.43
C ILE A 149 -14.49 0.19 -11.72
N GLU A 150 -15.58 0.60 -12.39
CA GLU A 150 -16.04 0.03 -13.65
C GLU A 150 -14.96 0.20 -14.74
N TYR A 151 -14.41 1.40 -14.88
CA TYR A 151 -13.36 1.72 -15.85
C TYR A 151 -12.08 0.92 -15.60
N VAL A 152 -11.57 0.90 -14.37
CA VAL A 152 -10.36 0.16 -13.99
C VAL A 152 -10.55 -1.34 -14.18
N SER A 153 -11.74 -1.87 -13.88
CA SER A 153 -12.05 -3.30 -14.08
C SER A 153 -12.06 -3.69 -15.56
N GLN A 154 -12.42 -2.77 -16.46
CA GLN A 154 -12.39 -2.98 -17.90
C GLN A 154 -10.98 -2.81 -18.50
N LEU A 155 -10.07 -2.17 -17.77
CA LEU A 155 -8.68 -1.89 -18.14
C LEU A 155 -7.80 -3.15 -18.04
N SER A 156 -8.05 -4.15 -18.88
CA SER A 156 -7.23 -5.37 -18.95
C SER A 156 -6.06 -5.26 -19.96
N THR A 157 -6.10 -4.28 -20.86
CA THR A 157 -5.01 -3.95 -21.80
C THR A 157 -5.14 -2.48 -22.19
N GLU A 158 -4.06 -1.70 -22.14
CA GLU A 158 -4.07 -0.36 -22.73
C GLU A 158 -4.42 -0.48 -24.22
N SER A 159 -5.48 0.20 -24.66
CA SER A 159 -5.83 0.25 -26.08
C SER A 159 -4.62 0.74 -26.88
N GLU A 160 -4.28 0.08 -27.99
CA GLU A 160 -3.20 0.52 -28.90
C GLU A 160 -3.37 1.99 -29.32
N GLU A 161 -4.62 2.46 -29.41
CA GLU A 161 -4.95 3.85 -29.72
C GLU A 161 -4.57 4.81 -28.59
N ASN A 162 -4.82 4.45 -27.32
CA ASN A 162 -4.40 5.25 -26.17
C ASN A 162 -2.87 5.30 -26.05
N LEU A 163 -2.19 4.17 -26.26
CA LEU A 163 -0.74 4.10 -26.31
C LEU A 163 -0.17 5.03 -27.39
N LEU A 164 -0.78 5.04 -28.58
CA LEU A 164 -0.37 5.92 -29.68
C LEU A 164 -0.56 7.40 -29.32
N HIS A 165 -1.68 7.78 -28.71
CA HIS A 165 -1.94 9.16 -28.28
C HIS A 165 -0.96 9.62 -27.20
N ILE A 166 -0.69 8.79 -26.19
CA ILE A 166 0.28 9.09 -25.13
C ILE A 166 1.67 9.27 -25.76
N THR A 167 2.11 8.29 -26.56
CA THR A 167 3.42 8.34 -27.24
C THR A 167 3.54 9.58 -28.12
N TYR A 168 2.49 9.97 -28.83
CA TYR A 168 2.47 11.18 -29.66
C TYR A 168 2.64 12.45 -28.83
N VAL A 169 1.92 12.59 -27.72
CA VAL A 169 2.04 13.74 -26.82
C VAL A 169 3.42 13.81 -26.18
N GLU A 170 3.98 12.68 -25.73
CA GLU A 170 5.33 12.60 -25.20
C GLU A 170 6.38 13.05 -26.23
N MET A 171 6.21 12.65 -27.50
CA MET A 171 7.10 13.05 -28.59
C MET A 171 7.00 14.56 -28.88
N LEU A 172 5.80 15.14 -28.83
CA LEU A 172 5.63 16.59 -28.95
C LEU A 172 6.28 17.37 -27.80
N GLN A 173 6.14 16.88 -26.56
CA GLN A 173 6.81 17.48 -25.39
C GLN A 173 8.32 17.40 -25.50
N LYS A 174 8.87 16.27 -25.98
CA LYS A 174 10.31 16.12 -26.26
C LYS A 174 10.80 17.05 -27.35
N LEU A 175 10.00 17.33 -28.37
CA LEU A 175 10.34 18.31 -29.40
C LEU A 175 10.36 19.73 -28.84
N HIS A 176 9.37 20.10 -28.03
CA HIS A 176 9.28 21.43 -27.43
C HIS A 176 10.38 21.72 -26.39
N ASN A 177 10.79 20.71 -25.61
CA ASN A 177 11.80 20.86 -24.57
C ASN A 177 13.25 20.73 -25.07
N ASN A 178 13.46 20.37 -26.34
CA ASN A 178 14.78 20.27 -26.98
C ASN A 178 15.11 21.49 -27.87
N GLU A 179 14.36 22.58 -27.74
CA GLU A 179 14.72 23.94 -28.20
C GLU A 179 15.26 24.77 -27.03
#